data_AF-A0A5M6CT34-F1
#
_entry.id   AF-A0A5M6CT34-F1
#
_cell.length_a   1.000
_cell.length_b   1.000
_cell.length_c   1.000
_cell.angle_alpha   90.00
_cell.angle_beta   90.00
_cell.angle_gamma   90.00
#
_symmetry.space_group_name_H-M   'P 1'
#
loop_
_entity.id
_entity.type
_entity.pdbx_description
1 polymer ?
#
loop_
_entity_poly.entity_id
_entity_poly.type
_entity_poly.pdbx_seq_one_letter_code
_entity_poly.pdbx_strand_id
1 'polypeptide(L)'
;MNLFVSSGFILAAFLFLSINSKAQNENALLYHGNAFYWTDARIDTTEVIDVETGETIIKIERVEGAITRMNNEPVYNGTYKETVPPVFQYNGQNEEAYLQTIIKSHYNDIPAFTIQKMVINEYGKPVYFELIFDDMSNARLLRLKWEPAIEKLIVNMPRWEPGKYKNKPALFYLNPEVHIP
;
A
#
# COMPACT_ATOMS: atom_id res chain seq x y z
N MET A 1 14.97 -0.43 -50.36
CA MET A 1 16.24 -0.23 -49.63
C MET A 1 15.88 0.44 -48.31
N ASN A 2 16.12 -0.28 -47.21
CA ASN A 2 15.76 0.10 -45.84
C ASN A 2 16.48 1.36 -45.36
N LEU A 3 15.87 2.12 -44.44
CA LEU A 3 16.41 2.34 -43.10
C LEU A 3 15.37 2.93 -42.14
N PHE A 4 15.27 2.26 -40.99
CA PHE A 4 14.55 2.59 -39.76
C PHE A 4 15.05 3.88 -39.09
N VAL A 5 14.15 4.60 -38.41
CA VAL A 5 14.36 5.23 -37.07
C VAL A 5 12.98 5.32 -36.41
N SER A 6 12.53 4.30 -35.66
CA SER A 6 12.51 4.21 -34.20
C SER A 6 11.92 5.41 -33.42
N SER A 7 10.75 5.15 -32.82
CA SER A 7 10.47 5.37 -31.40
C SER A 7 10.40 6.81 -30.87
N GLY A 8 9.25 7.46 -31.08
CA GLY A 8 8.79 8.54 -30.20
C GLY A 8 7.89 7.99 -29.09
N PHE A 9 8.48 7.41 -28.04
CA PHE A 9 7.77 7.18 -26.78
C PHE A 9 7.57 8.54 -26.09
N ILE A 10 6.42 9.16 -26.30
CA ILE A 10 5.97 10.26 -25.45
C ILE A 10 5.55 9.62 -24.12
N LEU A 11 6.46 9.69 -23.15
CA LEU A 11 6.24 9.42 -21.74
C LEU A 11 5.08 10.32 -21.29
N ALA A 12 3.87 9.76 -21.20
CA ALA A 12 2.72 10.43 -20.62
C ALA A 12 3.00 10.63 -19.13
N ALA A 13 3.56 11.79 -18.79
CA ALA A 13 3.64 12.29 -17.44
C ALA A 13 2.21 12.39 -16.90
N PHE A 14 1.85 11.42 -16.06
CA PHE A 14 0.58 11.39 -15.35
C PHE A 14 0.43 12.67 -14.52
N LEU A 15 -0.44 13.57 -15.00
CA LEU A 15 -0.95 14.71 -14.26
C LEU A 15 -1.82 14.21 -13.10
N PHE A 16 -1.19 13.87 -11.98
CA PHE A 16 -1.84 13.68 -10.68
C PHE A 16 -2.16 15.04 -10.05
N LEU A 17 -3.12 15.77 -10.61
CA LEU A 17 -3.78 16.87 -9.91
C LEU A 17 -5.06 16.32 -9.25
N SER A 18 -4.89 15.63 -8.11
CA SER A 18 -6.00 15.26 -7.24
C SER A 18 -6.48 16.48 -6.45
N ILE A 19 -7.75 16.84 -6.63
CA ILE A 19 -8.47 17.83 -5.83
C ILE A 19 -8.79 17.20 -4.47
N ASN A 20 -7.78 17.20 -3.61
CA ASN A 20 -7.83 17.29 -2.17
C ASN A 20 -6.44 17.82 -1.86
N SER A 21 -6.35 19.01 -1.27
CA SER A 21 -5.06 19.60 -0.90
C SER A 21 -4.42 18.72 0.18
N LYS A 22 -3.73 17.66 -0.26
CA LYS A 22 -2.76 16.89 0.50
C LYS A 22 -1.60 17.85 0.73
N ALA A 23 -1.75 18.73 1.72
CA ALA A 23 -0.66 19.56 2.18
C ALA A 23 0.37 18.61 2.81
N GLN A 24 1.40 18.26 2.04
CA GLN A 24 2.66 17.77 2.56
C GLN A 24 3.25 18.90 3.41
N ASN A 25 2.88 18.97 4.68
CA ASN A 25 3.78 19.54 5.66
C ASN A 25 4.88 18.49 5.85
N GLU A 26 6.14 18.89 5.75
CA GLU A 26 7.29 18.09 5.32
C GLU A 26 7.59 16.78 6.08
N ASN A 27 6.78 16.36 7.06
CA ASN A 27 6.90 15.06 7.74
C ASN A 27 5.57 14.31 8.01
N ALA A 28 4.41 14.84 7.59
CA ALA A 28 3.12 14.21 7.87
C ALA A 28 2.08 14.40 6.77
N LEU A 29 1.33 13.33 6.48
CA LEU A 29 0.13 13.36 5.63
C LEU A 29 -1.12 13.48 6.50
N LEU A 30 -1.97 14.47 6.24
CA LEU A 30 -3.29 14.54 6.86
C LEU A 30 -4.31 13.68 6.10
N TYR A 31 -4.97 12.77 6.80
CA TYR A 31 -5.99 11.87 6.25
C TYR A 31 -7.09 11.62 7.30
N HIS A 32 -8.34 11.98 6.98
CA HIS A 32 -9.52 11.85 7.86
C HIS A 32 -9.33 12.43 9.27
N GLY A 33 -8.68 13.60 9.36
CA GLY A 33 -8.42 14.28 10.63
C GLY A 33 -7.22 13.73 11.41
N ASN A 34 -6.50 12.73 10.88
CA ASN A 34 -5.33 12.15 11.50
C ASN A 34 -4.05 12.52 10.73
N ALA A 35 -2.95 12.70 11.45
CA ALA A 35 -1.62 12.92 10.88
C ALA A 35 -0.85 11.60 10.80
N PHE A 36 -0.42 11.21 9.60
CA PHE A 36 0.33 9.98 9.33
C PHE A 36 1.79 10.29 9.03
N TYR A 37 2.69 9.55 9.68
CA TYR A 37 4.15 9.74 9.60
C TYR A 37 4.81 8.52 8.94
N TRP A 38 5.79 8.80 8.08
CA TRP A 38 6.45 7.81 7.24
C TRP A 38 7.91 7.64 7.65
N THR A 39 8.51 6.49 7.36
CA THR A 39 9.97 6.39 7.25
C THR A 39 10.43 7.04 5.96
N ASP A 40 11.68 7.48 5.92
CA ASP A 40 12.29 7.95 4.68
C ASP A 40 12.38 6.81 3.66
N ALA A 41 12.19 7.15 2.39
CA ALA A 41 12.54 6.25 1.30
C ALA A 41 14.06 6.09 1.25
N ARG A 42 14.54 4.88 0.97
CA ARG A 42 15.98 4.59 0.90
C ARG A 42 16.31 3.76 -0.33
N ILE A 43 17.59 3.74 -0.70
CA ILE A 43 18.12 2.86 -1.73
C ILE A 43 18.78 1.70 -1.01
N ASP A 44 18.42 0.48 -1.40
CA ASP A 44 19.02 -0.76 -0.92
C ASP A 44 19.75 -1.46 -2.07
N THR A 45 20.77 -2.24 -1.73
CA THR A 45 21.61 -2.97 -2.68
C THR A 45 21.70 -4.42 -2.20
N THR A 46 21.17 -5.34 -2.99
CA THR A 46 21.26 -6.79 -2.72
C THR A 46 22.20 -7.44 -3.73
N GLU A 47 23.18 -8.18 -3.23
CA GLU A 47 24.02 -9.03 -4.06
C GLU A 47 23.29 -10.35 -4.34
N VAL A 48 23.17 -10.70 -5.62
CA VAL A 48 22.58 -11.97 -6.07
C VAL A 48 23.61 -12.71 -6.91
N ILE A 49 24.02 -13.88 -6.44
CA ILE A 49 24.91 -14.74 -7.21
C ILE A 49 24.04 -15.62 -8.11
N ASP A 50 24.23 -15.49 -9.41
CA ASP A 50 23.66 -16.42 -10.38
C ASP A 50 24.34 -17.79 -10.20
N VAL A 51 23.55 -18.79 -9.80
CA VAL A 51 24.04 -20.13 -9.49
C VAL A 51 24.45 -20.93 -10.73
N GLU A 52 23.99 -20.55 -11.92
CA GLU A 52 24.32 -21.24 -13.17
C GLU A 52 25.60 -20.68 -13.80
N THR A 53 25.79 -19.36 -13.74
CA THR A 53 26.92 -18.67 -14.38
C THR A 53 28.03 -18.30 -13.40
N GLY A 54 27.74 -18.24 -12.10
CA GLY A 54 28.65 -17.74 -11.07
C GLY A 54 28.82 -16.22 -11.07
N GLU A 55 28.04 -15.50 -11.89
CA GLU A 55 28.11 -14.04 -11.95
C GLU A 55 27.44 -13.39 -10.73
N THR A 56 28.10 -12.38 -10.18
CA THR A 56 27.51 -11.51 -9.16
C THR A 56 26.67 -10.43 -9.84
N ILE A 57 25.37 -10.41 -9.55
CA ILE A 57 24.42 -9.39 -9.96
C ILE A 57 24.11 -8.48 -8.76
N ILE A 58 24.43 -7.19 -8.89
CA ILE A 58 24.03 -6.18 -7.90
C ILE A 58 22.63 -5.69 -8.25
N LYS A 59 21.65 -6.01 -7.41
CA LYS A 59 20.30 -5.46 -7.51
C LYS A 59 20.19 -4.21 -6.67
N ILE A 60 19.92 -3.08 -7.32
CA ILE A 60 19.63 -1.81 -6.65
C ILE A 60 18.11 -1.66 -6.60
N GLU A 61 17.54 -1.59 -5.40
CA GLU A 61 16.10 -1.44 -5.18
C GLU A 61 15.82 -0.14 -4.41
N ARG A 62 14.83 0.63 -4.87
CA ARG A 62 14.32 1.74 -4.08
C ARG A 62 13.27 1.21 -3.11
N VAL A 63 13.54 1.30 -1.82
CA VAL A 63 12.59 0.96 -0.76
C VAL A 63 11.78 2.21 -0.44
N GLU A 64 10.50 2.19 -0.79
CA GLU A 64 9.57 3.26 -0.47
C GLU A 64 9.37 3.38 1.05
N GLY A 65 9.17 4.61 1.51
CA GLY A 65 8.85 4.88 2.91
C GLY A 65 7.53 4.22 3.34
N ALA A 66 7.44 3.81 4.59
CA ALA A 66 6.28 3.15 5.15
C ALA A 66 5.66 3.97 6.28
N ILE A 67 4.33 3.97 6.37
CA ILE A 67 3.62 4.58 7.51
C ILE A 67 3.96 3.81 8.79
N THR A 68 4.45 4.53 9.80
CA THR A 68 4.82 3.97 11.11
C THR A 68 3.97 4.49 12.25
N ARG A 69 3.38 5.69 12.09
CA ARG A 69 2.59 6.33 13.15
C ARG A 69 1.38 7.09 12.60
N MET A 70 0.35 7.15 13.43
CA MET A 70 -0.84 8.00 13.29
C MET A 70 -0.98 8.84 14.56
N ASN A 71 -1.01 10.17 14.48
CA ASN A 71 -1.09 11.07 15.64
C ASN A 71 -0.02 10.78 16.72
N ASN A 72 1.19 10.39 16.30
CA ASN A 72 2.30 9.92 17.15
C ASN A 72 2.10 8.56 17.84
N GLU A 73 0.99 7.87 17.60
CA GLU A 73 0.75 6.51 18.05
C GLU A 73 1.22 5.49 17.01
N PRO A 74 1.74 4.32 17.42
CA PRO A 74 2.21 3.30 16.50
C PRO A 74 1.06 2.66 15.71
N VAL A 75 1.35 2.23 14.49
CA VAL A 75 0.39 1.53 13.62
C VAL A 75 1.00 0.25 13.03
N TYR A 76 0.13 -0.67 12.60
CA TYR A 76 0.50 -1.84 11.83
C TYR A 76 0.35 -1.55 10.34
N ASN A 77 1.39 -1.84 9.56
CA ASN A 77 1.40 -1.61 8.13
C ASN A 77 1.46 -2.95 7.39
N GLY A 78 0.58 -3.13 6.40
CA GLY A 78 0.38 -4.40 5.72
C GLY A 78 0.98 -4.53 4.33
N THR A 79 1.57 -3.47 3.80
CA THR A 79 1.78 -3.42 2.35
C THR A 79 3.21 -3.11 1.92
N TYR A 80 4.13 -3.05 2.88
CA TYR A 80 5.55 -2.88 2.56
C TYR A 80 6.30 -4.19 2.77
N LYS A 81 7.25 -4.46 1.86
CA LYS A 81 8.06 -5.69 1.80
C LYS A 81 8.79 -5.99 3.13
N GLU A 82 9.03 -4.96 3.93
CA GLU A 82 9.73 -5.01 5.23
C GLU A 82 8.76 -4.85 6.41
N THR A 83 7.50 -5.18 6.21
CA THR A 83 6.50 -5.16 7.28
C THR A 83 5.96 -6.56 7.47
N VAL A 84 5.64 -6.90 8.71
CA VAL A 84 4.86 -8.11 8.98
C VAL A 84 3.41 -7.71 8.86
N PRO A 85 2.71 -8.15 7.82
CA PRO A 85 1.40 -7.59 7.54
C PRO A 85 0.40 -7.98 8.62
N PRO A 86 -0.53 -7.07 9.00
CA PRO A 86 -1.67 -7.44 9.80
C PRO A 86 -2.52 -8.44 9.02
N VAL A 87 -3.16 -9.35 9.76
CA VAL A 87 -3.90 -10.46 9.20
C VAL A 87 -5.38 -10.22 9.42
N PHE A 88 -6.15 -10.29 8.34
CA PHE A 88 -7.60 -10.30 8.39
C PHE A 88 -8.15 -11.71 8.19
N GLN A 89 -8.97 -12.15 9.14
CA GLN A 89 -9.72 -13.40 9.08
C GLN A 89 -11.09 -13.15 9.72
N TYR A 90 -12.17 -13.32 8.96
CA TYR A 90 -13.52 -13.22 9.49
C TYR A 90 -14.39 -14.34 8.96
N ASN A 91 -14.92 -15.19 9.85
CA ASN A 91 -15.71 -16.38 9.48
C ASN A 91 -15.06 -17.25 8.39
N GLY A 92 -13.72 -17.39 8.42
CA GLY A 92 -12.95 -18.15 7.44
C GLY A 92 -12.69 -17.44 6.11
N GLN A 93 -13.06 -16.16 5.99
CA GLN A 93 -12.79 -15.33 4.81
C GLN A 93 -11.55 -14.45 5.04
N ASN A 94 -10.74 -14.31 3.99
CA ASN A 94 -9.70 -13.29 3.91
C ASN A 94 -10.30 -11.91 3.59
N GLU A 95 -9.46 -10.87 3.59
CA GLU A 95 -9.89 -9.49 3.36
C GLU A 95 -10.66 -9.33 2.05
N GLU A 96 -10.08 -9.81 0.96
CA GLU A 96 -10.64 -9.66 -0.38
C GLU A 96 -12.02 -10.31 -0.49
N ALA A 97 -12.15 -11.57 -0.04
CA ALA A 97 -13.41 -12.30 -0.09
C ALA A 97 -14.50 -11.65 0.79
N TYR A 98 -14.10 -11.13 1.96
CA TYR A 98 -15.00 -10.42 2.86
C TYR A 98 -15.51 -9.12 2.25
N LEU A 99 -14.61 -8.29 1.71
CA LEU A 99 -14.96 -7.04 1.04
C LEU A 99 -15.87 -7.29 -0.15
N GLN A 100 -15.53 -8.25 -1.02
CA GLN A 100 -16.38 -8.60 -2.16
C GLN A 100 -17.79 -9.03 -1.71
N THR A 101 -17.90 -9.80 -0.63
CA THR A 101 -19.20 -10.24 -0.10
C THR A 101 -20.04 -9.06 0.38
N ILE A 102 -19.46 -8.15 1.15
CA ILE A 102 -20.18 -7.01 1.71
C ILE A 102 -20.52 -5.96 0.66
N ILE A 103 -19.63 -5.78 -0.29
CA ILE A 103 -19.85 -4.83 -1.37
C ILE A 103 -21.00 -5.29 -2.23
N LYS A 104 -21.03 -6.57 -2.62
CA LYS A 104 -22.16 -7.16 -3.36
C LYS A 104 -23.47 -7.10 -2.59
N SER A 105 -23.45 -7.10 -1.25
CA SER A 105 -24.68 -7.00 -0.45
C SER A 105 -25.23 -5.57 -0.34
N HIS A 106 -24.40 -4.55 -0.56
CA HIS A 106 -24.81 -3.14 -0.48
C HIS A 106 -24.92 -2.48 -1.87
N TYR A 107 -24.19 -2.95 -2.86
CA TYR A 107 -24.03 -2.32 -4.16
C TYR A 107 -23.94 -3.36 -5.29
N ASN A 108 -24.76 -3.20 -6.32
CA ASN A 108 -24.77 -4.10 -7.47
C ASN A 108 -23.79 -3.68 -8.59
N ASP A 109 -23.48 -2.38 -8.70
CA ASP A 109 -22.78 -1.81 -9.85
C ASP A 109 -21.43 -1.17 -9.49
N ILE A 110 -20.81 -1.65 -8.40
CA ILE A 110 -19.49 -1.12 -8.05
C ILE A 110 -18.47 -1.58 -9.10
N PRO A 111 -17.59 -0.69 -9.57
CA PRO A 111 -16.46 -1.09 -10.41
C PRO A 111 -15.50 -1.98 -9.62
N ALA A 112 -14.73 -2.80 -10.33
CA ALA A 112 -13.61 -3.52 -9.75
C ALA A 112 -12.56 -2.54 -9.21
N PHE A 113 -12.03 -2.85 -8.03
CA PHE A 113 -11.00 -2.08 -7.38
C PHE A 113 -10.14 -3.00 -6.49
N THR A 114 -8.95 -2.53 -6.18
CA THR A 114 -8.00 -3.17 -5.28
C THR A 114 -7.59 -2.20 -4.17
N ILE A 115 -7.37 -2.72 -2.97
CA ILE A 115 -6.72 -1.98 -1.88
C ILE A 115 -5.21 -2.11 -2.06
N GLN A 116 -4.55 -1.03 -2.47
CA GLN A 116 -3.10 -1.02 -2.66
C GLN A 116 -2.37 -0.90 -1.34
N LYS A 117 -2.87 -0.14 -0.37
CA LYS A 117 -2.25 0.01 0.94
C LYS A 117 -3.28 -0.12 2.03
N MET A 118 -2.89 -0.73 3.14
CA MET A 118 -3.73 -0.84 4.33
C MET A 118 -2.88 -0.64 5.58
N VAL A 119 -3.33 0.27 6.44
CA VAL A 119 -2.74 0.57 7.75
C VAL A 119 -3.80 0.45 8.82
N ILE A 120 -3.44 -0.26 9.88
CA ILE A 120 -4.32 -0.66 10.96
C ILE A 120 -3.80 -0.05 12.28
N ASN A 121 -4.68 0.49 13.12
CA ASN A 121 -4.30 0.97 14.46
C ASN A 121 -4.17 -0.17 15.49
N GLU A 122 -3.80 0.16 16.74
CA GLU A 122 -3.68 -0.81 17.83
C GLU A 122 -4.98 -1.58 18.17
N TYR A 123 -6.13 -0.98 17.82
CA TYR A 123 -7.46 -1.58 18.00
C TYR A 123 -7.83 -2.55 16.87
N GLY A 124 -6.95 -2.75 15.88
CA GLY A 124 -7.21 -3.60 14.74
C GLY A 124 -8.18 -2.99 13.73
N LYS A 125 -8.27 -1.65 13.66
CA LYS A 125 -9.14 -0.94 12.72
C LYS A 125 -8.36 -0.29 11.57
N PRO A 126 -8.84 -0.40 10.32
CA PRO A 126 -8.33 0.39 9.20
C PRO A 126 -8.39 1.88 9.51
N VAL A 127 -7.25 2.55 9.39
CA VAL A 127 -7.12 4.00 9.62
C VAL A 127 -6.55 4.74 8.42
N TYR A 128 -5.86 4.03 7.52
CA TYR A 128 -5.42 4.56 6.24
C TYR A 128 -5.41 3.46 5.20
N PHE A 129 -5.85 3.78 3.99
CA PHE A 129 -5.83 2.86 2.87
C PHE A 129 -5.78 3.63 1.54
N GLU A 130 -5.31 2.96 0.49
CA GLU A 130 -5.28 3.51 -0.87
C GLU A 130 -6.07 2.60 -1.80
N LEU A 131 -7.15 3.13 -2.40
CA LEU A 131 -7.92 2.40 -3.41
C LEU A 131 -7.35 2.65 -4.80
N ILE A 132 -7.32 1.61 -5.63
CA ILE A 132 -7.07 1.66 -7.06
C ILE A 132 -8.27 1.06 -7.76
N PHE A 133 -8.89 1.81 -8.67
CA PHE A 133 -9.92 1.29 -9.56
C PHE A 133 -9.27 0.74 -10.82
N ASP A 134 -9.74 -0.42 -11.28
CA ASP A 134 -9.15 -1.10 -12.43
C ASP A 134 -9.34 -0.32 -13.74
N ASP A 135 -10.46 0.42 -13.87
CA ASP A 135 -10.66 1.39 -14.95
C ASP A 135 -9.93 2.71 -14.64
N MET A 136 -8.65 2.73 -14.98
CA MET A 136 -7.76 3.88 -14.81
C MET A 136 -8.20 5.10 -15.63
N SER A 137 -8.84 4.89 -16.78
CA SER A 137 -9.36 5.93 -17.66
C SER A 137 -10.44 6.78 -16.97
N ASN A 138 -11.26 6.18 -16.11
CA ASN A 138 -12.31 6.85 -15.35
C ASN A 138 -12.03 6.94 -13.85
N ALA A 139 -10.81 6.59 -13.39
CA ALA A 139 -10.49 6.46 -11.97
C ALA A 139 -10.88 7.69 -11.14
N ARG A 140 -10.75 8.91 -11.69
CA ARG A 140 -11.17 10.13 -10.99
C ARG A 140 -12.68 10.18 -10.73
N LEU A 141 -13.49 9.87 -11.74
CA LEU A 141 -14.95 9.86 -11.61
C LEU A 141 -15.40 8.70 -10.70
N LEU A 142 -14.78 7.54 -10.84
CA LEU A 142 -15.06 6.37 -10.01
C LEU A 142 -14.73 6.64 -8.54
N ARG A 143 -13.59 7.28 -8.25
CA ARG A 143 -13.24 7.74 -6.90
C ARG A 143 -14.31 8.66 -6.31
N LEU A 144 -14.66 9.74 -7.00
CA LEU A 144 -15.68 10.69 -6.51
C LEU A 144 -17.02 10.01 -6.22
N LYS A 145 -17.41 9.02 -7.04
CA LYS A 145 -18.69 8.32 -6.89
C LYS A 145 -18.66 7.24 -5.82
N TRP A 146 -17.61 6.41 -5.77
CA TRP A 146 -17.60 5.14 -5.05
C TRP A 146 -16.66 5.11 -3.84
N GLU A 147 -15.60 5.92 -3.81
CA GLU A 147 -14.62 5.93 -2.71
C GLU A 147 -15.29 6.20 -1.35
N PRO A 148 -16.23 7.15 -1.18
CA PRO A 148 -16.90 7.37 0.10
C PRO A 148 -17.76 6.16 0.56
N ALA A 149 -18.31 5.41 -0.38
CA ALA A 149 -19.12 4.22 -0.09
C ALA A 149 -18.22 3.04 0.31
N ILE A 150 -17.14 2.81 -0.42
CA ILE A 150 -16.15 1.76 -0.13
C ILE A 150 -15.45 2.06 1.20
N GLU A 151 -15.05 3.30 1.42
CA GLU A 151 -14.45 3.75 2.68
C GLU A 151 -15.32 3.38 3.88
N LYS A 152 -16.62 3.70 3.82
CA LYS A 152 -17.56 3.37 4.91
C LYS A 152 -17.59 1.87 5.21
N LEU A 153 -17.43 1.02 4.20
CA LEU A 153 -17.35 -0.42 4.40
C LEU A 153 -16.02 -0.83 5.04
N ILE A 154 -14.90 -0.27 4.55
CA ILE A 154 -13.55 -0.54 5.04
C ILE A 154 -13.39 -0.15 6.52
N VAL A 155 -13.77 1.07 6.89
CA VAL A 155 -13.61 1.54 8.29
C VAL A 155 -14.47 0.74 9.29
N ASN A 156 -15.55 0.14 8.80
CA ASN A 156 -16.43 -0.72 9.60
C ASN A 156 -16.06 -2.21 9.53
N MET A 157 -14.96 -2.57 8.89
CA MET A 157 -14.50 -3.95 8.86
C MET A 157 -14.26 -4.49 10.29
N PRO A 158 -14.42 -5.81 10.48
CA PRO A 158 -14.03 -6.51 11.69
C PRO A 158 -12.59 -6.23 12.06
N ARG A 159 -12.28 -6.50 13.33
CA ARG A 159 -10.94 -6.31 13.86
C ARG A 159 -9.93 -7.15 13.07
N TRP A 160 -8.87 -6.49 12.62
CA TRP A 160 -7.66 -7.10 12.11
C TRP A 160 -6.75 -7.51 13.27
N GLU A 161 -6.05 -8.61 13.10
CA GLU A 161 -5.03 -9.04 14.05
C GLU A 161 -3.65 -8.51 13.62
N PRO A 162 -2.80 -8.09 14.56
CA PRO A 162 -1.42 -7.76 14.24
C PRO A 162 -0.69 -8.93 13.57
N GLY A 163 0.18 -8.59 12.62
CA GLY A 163 1.18 -9.51 12.12
C GLY A 163 2.08 -9.99 13.26
N LYS A 164 2.57 -11.24 13.20
CA LYS A 164 3.42 -11.80 14.26
C LYS A 164 4.82 -12.12 13.75
N TYR A 165 5.84 -11.61 14.44
CA TYR A 165 7.23 -12.02 14.28
C TYR A 165 7.70 -12.70 15.57
N LYS A 166 8.26 -13.91 15.47
CA LYS A 166 8.66 -14.71 16.64
C LYS A 166 7.56 -14.79 17.71
N ASN A 167 6.31 -15.01 17.28
CA ASN A 167 5.09 -15.06 18.10
C ASN A 167 4.69 -13.76 18.84
N LYS A 168 5.32 -12.62 18.55
CA LYS A 168 4.96 -11.31 19.11
C LYS A 168 4.35 -10.40 18.04
N PRO A 169 3.35 -9.56 18.39
CA PRO A 169 2.85 -8.53 17.48
C PRO A 169 3.99 -7.67 16.93
N ALA A 170 4.02 -7.49 15.62
CA ALA A 170 5.05 -6.74 14.92
C ALA A 170 4.41 -5.52 14.24
N LEU A 171 4.77 -4.33 14.72
CA LEU A 171 4.38 -3.05 14.11
C LEU A 171 5.16 -2.79 12.81
N PHE A 172 6.42 -3.24 12.78
CA PHE A 172 7.36 -3.08 11.69
C PHE A 172 8.43 -4.18 11.74
N TYR A 173 9.02 -4.56 10.60
CA TYR A 173 10.22 -5.39 10.56
C TYR A 173 11.30 -4.75 9.68
N LEU A 174 12.09 -3.84 10.26
CA LEU A 174 13.40 -3.54 9.69
C LEU A 174 14.23 -4.81 9.89
N ASN A 175 14.68 -5.43 8.81
CA ASN A 175 15.62 -6.54 8.88
C ASN A 175 16.81 -6.13 9.77
N PRO A 176 16.99 -6.70 10.98
CA PRO A 176 18.12 -6.34 11.83
C PRO A 176 19.45 -6.94 11.34
N GLU A 177 19.42 -7.78 10.29
CA GLU A 177 20.57 -8.58 9.82
C GLU A 177 21.14 -8.12 8.46
N VAL A 178 21.19 -6.82 8.20
CA VAL A 178 22.16 -6.27 7.24
C VAL A 178 23.18 -5.44 8.01
N HIS A 179 23.95 -6.13 8.86
CA HIS A 179 25.31 -5.68 9.13
C HIS A 179 26.15 -6.04 7.90
N ILE A 180 26.38 -5.07 7.03
CA ILE A 180 27.55 -5.14 6.14
C ILE A 180 28.76 -4.94 7.07
N PRO A 181 29.74 -5.87 7.07
CA PRO A 181 30.90 -5.85 7.97
C PRO A 181 31.74 -4.56 7.85
#